data_AF-A0A2D8YWP6-F1
#
_entry.id   AF-A0A2D8YWP6-F1
#
_cell.length_a   1.000
_cell.length_b   1.000
_cell.length_c   1.000
_cell.angle_alpha   90.00
_cell.angle_beta   90.00
_cell.angle_gamma   90.00
#
_symmetry.space_group_name_H-M   'P 1'
#
loop_
_entity.id
_entity.type
_entity.pdbx_description
1 polymer ?
#
loop_
_entity_poly.entity_id
_entity_poly.type
_entity_poly.pdbx_seq_one_letter_code
_entity_poly.pdbx_strand_id
1 'polypeptide(L)'
;MAKQTKNGAAGTRSATVDPTLAARICWYHFREGQTQQEVADRVGLNRATVNRVINDARRAGTVRVTLNLPLAPCLEAENALRERFGLKDAVVVPAPANEDEVRRVVGLAAGQYVSGVLSPNAFLGLGWGATIHAAGLTLIPREGAKNTVVSLSGGLSQSGPINPYDNAAAFARVLDARCYYMTAPMIAETAGARAAFAASAPVRQVYEIAERCQVALISVVDLSAKTKMVEYGVLTRDEVADLRRAGAVGNICDYYIDKTGAVIDHEINARTLSVPFATLRRIPNVILAAGGTFKSDTVRAALAAGLIDTLISDETCAAALLQG
;
A
#
# COMPACT_ATOMS: atom_id res chain seq x y z
N MET A 1 16.89 -66.49 4.98
CA MET A 1 16.09 -66.03 6.13
C MET A 1 16.85 -64.86 6.77
N ALA A 2 16.56 -63.60 6.43
CA ALA A 2 15.53 -62.71 7.01
C ALA A 2 15.82 -62.40 8.49
N LYS A 3 15.98 -61.17 9.00
CA LYS A 3 15.29 -59.86 8.83
C LYS A 3 16.32 -58.73 9.11
N GLN A 4 16.37 -57.54 8.52
CA GLN A 4 15.42 -56.47 8.18
C GLN A 4 14.79 -55.71 9.36
N THR A 5 15.26 -54.47 9.58
CA THR A 5 14.57 -53.25 10.08
C THR A 5 15.63 -52.13 10.03
N LYS A 6 15.69 -51.17 9.09
CA LYS A 6 14.78 -50.13 8.54
C LYS A 6 14.35 -49.03 9.51
N ASN A 7 14.52 -47.80 8.98
CA ASN A 7 14.06 -46.46 9.38
C ASN A 7 14.90 -45.72 10.45
N GLY A 8 15.35 -44.48 10.23
CA GLY A 8 15.06 -43.51 9.17
C GLY A 8 14.75 -42.15 9.80
N ALA A 9 15.48 -41.11 9.37
CA ALA A 9 15.03 -39.70 9.27
C ALA A 9 16.26 -38.79 9.05
N ALA A 10 16.82 -38.79 7.84
CA ALA A 10 17.66 -37.70 7.39
C ALA A 10 16.72 -36.60 6.86
N GLY A 11 16.58 -35.51 7.62
CA GLY A 11 15.78 -34.35 7.23
C GLY A 11 16.31 -33.74 5.94
N THR A 12 15.42 -33.64 4.94
CA THR A 12 15.62 -32.95 3.67
C THR A 12 15.83 -31.46 3.91
N ARG A 13 17.09 -31.00 3.91
CA ARG A 13 17.42 -29.59 3.72
C ARG A 13 17.05 -29.20 2.29
N SER A 14 16.07 -28.32 2.13
CA SER A 14 15.64 -27.74 0.85
C SER A 14 16.80 -26.99 0.21
N ALA A 15 17.40 -27.55 -0.84
CA ALA A 15 18.39 -26.85 -1.65
C ALA A 15 17.72 -25.66 -2.37
N THR A 16 18.23 -24.46 -2.14
CA THR A 16 17.89 -23.27 -2.90
C THR A 16 18.31 -23.47 -4.35
N VAL A 17 17.37 -23.31 -5.28
CA VAL A 17 17.61 -23.43 -6.72
C VAL A 17 18.54 -22.30 -7.16
N ASP A 18 19.54 -22.61 -7.97
CA ASP A 18 20.47 -21.63 -8.57
C ASP A 18 19.69 -20.46 -9.24
N PRO A 19 20.04 -19.18 -8.97
CA PRO A 19 19.40 -18.02 -9.58
C PRO A 19 19.33 -18.07 -11.12
N THR A 20 20.37 -18.60 -11.78
CA THR A 20 20.40 -18.72 -13.24
C THR A 20 19.34 -19.72 -13.72
N LEU A 21 19.22 -20.85 -13.03
CA LEU A 21 18.20 -21.85 -13.31
C LEU A 21 16.79 -21.31 -13.03
N ALA A 22 16.62 -20.55 -11.95
CA ALA A 22 15.34 -19.89 -11.62
C ALA A 22 14.90 -18.90 -12.72
N ALA A 23 15.84 -18.11 -13.26
CA ALA A 23 15.58 -17.22 -14.37
C ALA A 23 15.14 -17.98 -15.64
N ARG A 24 15.79 -19.10 -15.97
CA ARG A 24 15.40 -19.96 -17.12
C ARG A 24 14.02 -20.57 -16.94
N ILE A 25 13.69 -21.05 -15.74
CA ILE A 25 12.36 -21.57 -15.40
C ILE A 25 11.30 -20.50 -15.68
N CYS A 26 11.54 -19.25 -15.24
CA CYS A 26 10.62 -18.14 -15.47
C CYS A 26 10.51 -17.80 -16.96
N TRP A 27 11.62 -17.79 -17.70
CA TRP A 27 11.64 -17.52 -19.14
C TRP A 27 10.78 -18.55 -19.91
N TYR A 28 11.03 -19.84 -19.70
CA TYR A 28 10.29 -20.89 -20.40
C TYR A 28 8.78 -20.83 -20.10
N HIS A 29 8.41 -20.56 -18.85
CA HIS A 29 7.00 -20.48 -18.47
C HIS A 29 6.31 -19.22 -19.00
N PHE A 30 6.88 -18.03 -18.75
CA PHE A 30 6.20 -16.76 -19.02
C PHE A 30 6.44 -16.20 -20.42
N ARG A 31 7.62 -16.43 -21.00
CA ARG A 31 7.97 -15.89 -22.33
C ARG A 31 7.68 -16.89 -23.44
N GLU A 32 7.97 -18.18 -23.22
CA GLU A 32 7.74 -19.22 -24.22
C GLU A 32 6.40 -19.94 -24.07
N GLY A 33 5.65 -19.68 -22.98
CA GLY A 33 4.31 -20.22 -22.78
C GLY A 33 4.26 -21.70 -22.40
N GLN A 34 5.38 -22.31 -22.00
CA GLN A 34 5.42 -23.70 -21.58
C GLN A 34 4.63 -23.89 -20.27
N THR A 35 3.92 -25.01 -20.17
CA THR A 35 3.29 -25.45 -18.93
C THR A 35 4.34 -25.76 -17.87
N GLN A 36 3.95 -25.67 -16.60
CA GLN A 36 4.85 -25.98 -15.48
C GLN A 36 5.40 -27.41 -15.54
N GLN A 37 4.66 -28.34 -16.15
CA GLN A 37 5.12 -29.71 -16.34
C GLN A 37 6.19 -29.80 -17.44
N GLU A 38 5.96 -29.17 -18.60
CA GLU A 38 6.96 -29.11 -19.69
C GLU A 38 8.26 -28.43 -19.23
N VAL A 39 8.16 -27.35 -18.45
CA VAL A 39 9.34 -26.70 -17.87
C VAL A 39 10.07 -27.65 -16.92
N ALA A 40 9.36 -28.37 -16.05
CA ALA A 40 9.92 -29.32 -15.11
C ALA A 40 10.71 -30.44 -15.81
N ASP A 41 10.11 -31.04 -16.84
CA ASP A 41 10.72 -32.08 -17.66
C ASP A 41 11.98 -31.54 -18.38
N ARG A 42 11.91 -30.30 -18.88
CA ARG A 42 13.02 -29.64 -19.60
C ARG A 42 14.21 -29.31 -18.70
N VAL A 43 13.99 -28.94 -17.44
CA VAL A 43 15.07 -28.57 -16.51
C VAL A 43 15.49 -29.70 -15.57
N GLY A 44 14.87 -30.88 -15.68
CA GLY A 44 15.18 -32.03 -14.83
C GLY A 44 14.78 -31.85 -13.36
N LEU A 45 13.75 -31.04 -13.09
CA LEU A 45 13.21 -30.80 -11.75
C LEU A 45 11.80 -31.38 -11.64
N ASN A 46 11.32 -31.57 -10.41
CA ASN A 46 9.91 -31.90 -10.22
C ASN A 46 9.01 -30.66 -10.38
N ARG A 47 7.75 -30.87 -10.78
CA ARG A 47 6.76 -29.81 -10.97
C ARG A 47 6.54 -28.95 -9.73
N ALA A 48 6.60 -29.54 -8.53
CA ALA A 48 6.42 -28.79 -7.28
C ALA A 48 7.54 -27.75 -7.05
N THR A 49 8.79 -28.08 -7.38
CA THR A 49 9.93 -27.18 -7.32
C THR A 49 9.80 -26.07 -8.35
N VAL A 50 9.41 -26.38 -9.59
CA VAL A 50 9.15 -25.37 -10.63
C VAL A 50 8.04 -24.41 -10.19
N ASN A 51 6.94 -24.93 -9.64
CA ASN A 51 5.84 -24.11 -9.11
C ASN A 51 6.31 -23.20 -7.99
N ARG A 52 7.09 -23.74 -7.06
CA ARG A 52 7.68 -22.95 -5.97
C ARG A 52 8.57 -21.84 -6.53
N VAL A 53 9.47 -22.14 -7.47
CA VAL A 53 10.35 -21.14 -8.10
C VAL A 53 9.55 -20.03 -8.81
N ILE A 54 8.53 -20.39 -9.59
CA ILE A 54 7.66 -19.42 -10.27
C ILE A 54 6.93 -18.53 -9.26
N ASN A 55 6.39 -19.14 -8.19
CA ASN A 55 5.71 -18.41 -7.14
C ASN A 55 6.68 -17.54 -6.32
N ASP A 56 7.90 -18.00 -6.07
CA ASP A 56 8.98 -17.24 -5.43
C ASP A 56 9.36 -16.03 -6.29
N ALA A 57 9.54 -16.23 -7.61
CA ALA A 57 9.86 -15.15 -8.54
C ALA A 57 8.74 -14.11 -8.67
N ARG A 58 7.46 -14.54 -8.62
CA ARG A 58 6.31 -13.65 -8.54
C ARG A 58 6.28 -12.87 -7.21
N ARG A 59 6.51 -13.54 -6.08
CA ARG A 59 6.53 -12.91 -4.75
C ARG A 59 7.69 -11.93 -4.59
N ALA A 60 8.86 -12.25 -5.15
CA ALA A 60 10.05 -11.42 -5.13
C ALA A 60 10.00 -10.27 -6.15
N GLY A 61 8.98 -10.23 -7.02
CA GLY A 61 8.84 -9.20 -8.06
C GLY A 61 9.79 -9.35 -9.25
N THR A 62 10.59 -10.43 -9.32
CA THR A 62 11.49 -10.74 -10.45
C THR A 62 10.71 -10.98 -11.74
N VAL A 63 9.48 -11.49 -11.63
CA VAL A 63 8.54 -11.56 -12.75
C VAL A 63 7.37 -10.63 -12.49
N ARG A 64 7.11 -9.72 -13.43
CA ARG A 64 5.94 -8.85 -13.47
C ARG A 64 5.12 -9.16 -14.71
N VAL A 65 3.84 -9.44 -14.54
CA VAL A 65 2.89 -9.63 -15.65
C VAL A 65 2.09 -8.35 -15.79
N THR A 66 2.22 -7.69 -16.95
CA THR A 66 1.40 -6.53 -17.31
C THR A 66 0.32 -6.98 -18.28
N LEU A 67 -0.93 -6.62 -18.01
CA LEU A 67 -2.08 -6.92 -18.85
C LEU A 67 -2.54 -5.61 -19.52
N ASN A 68 -2.44 -5.54 -20.84
CA ASN A 68 -2.98 -4.43 -21.63
C ASN A 68 -4.35 -4.84 -22.17
N LEU A 69 -5.40 -4.65 -21.37
CA LEU A 69 -6.76 -5.09 -21.69
C LEU A 69 -7.65 -3.87 -22.04
N PRO A 70 -8.48 -3.93 -23.09
CA PRO A 70 -9.45 -2.90 -23.40
C PRO A 70 -10.67 -3.03 -22.47
N LEU A 71 -10.51 -2.67 -21.20
CA LEU A 71 -11.58 -2.69 -20.19
C LEU A 71 -12.42 -1.41 -20.30
N ALA A 72 -13.28 -1.33 -21.31
CA ALA A 72 -14.14 -0.17 -21.53
C ALA A 72 -14.90 0.30 -20.27
N PRO A 73 -15.49 -0.59 -19.44
CA PRO A 73 -16.17 -0.16 -18.20
C PRO A 73 -15.26 0.53 -17.19
N CYS A 74 -14.01 0.08 -17.03
CA CYS A 74 -13.02 0.77 -16.19
C CYS A 74 -12.73 2.16 -16.72
N LEU A 75 -12.45 2.28 -18.03
CA LEU A 75 -12.13 3.57 -18.66
C LEU A 75 -13.29 4.57 -18.56
N GLU A 76 -14.53 4.09 -18.73
CA GLU A 76 -15.73 4.91 -18.53
C GLU A 76 -15.85 5.38 -17.07
N ALA A 77 -15.64 4.48 -16.10
CA ALA A 77 -15.64 4.84 -14.69
C ALA A 77 -14.53 5.85 -14.33
N GLU A 78 -13.32 5.71 -14.90
CA GLU A 78 -12.21 6.66 -14.72
C GLU A 78 -12.58 8.07 -15.23
N ASN A 79 -13.19 8.17 -16.41
CA ASN A 79 -13.68 9.45 -16.95
C ASN A 79 -14.75 10.04 -16.02
N ALA A 80 -15.76 9.25 -15.65
CA ALA A 80 -16.86 9.70 -14.81
C ALA A 80 -16.40 10.15 -13.41
N LEU A 81 -15.43 9.46 -12.81
CA LEU A 81 -14.84 9.85 -11.52
C LEU A 81 -14.09 11.18 -11.62
N ARG A 82 -13.31 11.38 -12.69
CA ARG A 82 -12.61 12.65 -12.94
C ARG A 82 -13.57 13.80 -13.09
N GLU A 83 -14.60 13.64 -13.91
CA GLU A 83 -15.62 14.68 -14.12
C GLU A 83 -16.39 15.00 -12.84
N ARG A 84 -16.84 13.97 -12.11
CA ARG A 84 -17.66 14.15 -10.92
C ARG A 84 -16.92 14.81 -9.75
N PHE A 85 -15.67 14.41 -9.52
CA PHE A 85 -14.92 14.83 -8.34
C PHE A 85 -13.82 15.85 -8.66
N GLY A 86 -13.66 16.26 -9.92
CA GLY A 86 -12.62 17.21 -10.35
C GLY A 86 -11.21 16.67 -10.19
N LEU A 87 -11.02 15.34 -10.31
CA LEU A 87 -9.72 14.71 -10.15
C LEU A 87 -8.82 15.01 -11.34
N LYS A 88 -7.52 15.18 -11.09
CA LYS A 88 -6.49 15.25 -12.13
C LYS A 88 -6.39 13.93 -12.88
N ASP A 89 -6.49 12.82 -12.14
CA ASP A 89 -6.49 11.50 -12.75
C ASP A 89 -7.32 10.49 -11.95
N ALA A 90 -7.73 9.40 -12.60
CA ALA A 90 -8.36 8.26 -11.95
C ALA A 90 -7.94 6.96 -12.63
N VAL A 91 -7.66 5.93 -11.84
CA VAL A 91 -7.35 4.57 -12.32
C VAL A 91 -8.32 3.60 -11.67
N VAL A 92 -9.05 2.83 -12.48
CA VAL A 92 -10.02 1.83 -12.02
C VAL A 92 -9.58 0.44 -12.48
N VAL A 93 -9.34 -0.44 -11.52
CA VAL A 93 -9.01 -1.85 -11.80
C VAL A 93 -10.24 -2.75 -11.68
N PRO A 94 -10.27 -3.91 -12.38
CA PRO A 94 -11.29 -4.91 -12.17
C PRO A 94 -11.45 -5.29 -10.70
N ALA A 95 -12.69 -5.38 -10.25
CA ALA A 95 -12.95 -5.84 -8.90
C ALA A 95 -12.55 -7.32 -8.76
N PRO A 96 -11.73 -7.68 -7.74
CA PRO A 96 -11.42 -9.08 -7.51
C PRO A 96 -12.65 -9.83 -7.01
N ALA A 97 -12.73 -11.13 -7.31
CA ALA A 97 -13.83 -11.98 -6.83
C ALA A 97 -13.88 -12.08 -5.29
N ASN A 98 -12.73 -11.93 -4.63
CA ASN A 98 -12.62 -11.87 -3.17
C ASN A 98 -12.37 -10.42 -2.71
N GLU A 99 -13.24 -9.89 -1.86
CA GLU A 99 -13.12 -8.55 -1.27
C GLU A 99 -11.80 -8.34 -0.50
N ASP A 100 -11.23 -9.39 0.09
CA ASP A 100 -9.96 -9.29 0.83
C ASP A 100 -8.77 -8.94 -0.09
N GLU A 101 -8.88 -9.25 -1.39
CA GLU A 101 -7.85 -8.97 -2.40
C GLU A 101 -7.87 -7.54 -2.92
N VAL A 102 -8.93 -6.77 -2.65
CA VAL A 102 -9.10 -5.40 -3.14
C VAL A 102 -7.90 -4.53 -2.79
N ARG A 103 -7.44 -4.59 -1.53
CA ARG A 103 -6.27 -3.81 -1.08
C ARG A 103 -5.02 -4.15 -1.89
N ARG A 104 -4.84 -5.42 -2.24
CA ARG A 104 -3.70 -5.87 -3.04
C ARG A 104 -3.82 -5.38 -4.48
N VAL A 105 -4.94 -5.62 -5.15
CA VAL A 105 -5.12 -5.26 -6.57
C VAL A 105 -5.02 -3.75 -6.78
N VAL A 106 -5.71 -2.95 -5.95
CA VAL A 106 -5.62 -1.49 -5.97
C VAL A 106 -4.20 -1.02 -5.67
N GLY A 107 -3.53 -1.65 -4.69
CA GLY A 107 -2.14 -1.34 -4.36
C GLY A 107 -1.20 -1.58 -5.54
N LEU A 108 -1.30 -2.73 -6.22
CA LEU A 108 -0.47 -3.03 -7.39
C LEU A 108 -0.65 -2.00 -8.52
N ALA A 109 -1.87 -1.53 -8.78
CA ALA A 109 -2.08 -0.43 -9.72
C ALA A 109 -1.45 0.88 -9.24
N ALA A 110 -1.52 1.16 -7.93
CA ALA A 110 -0.90 2.35 -7.37
C ALA A 110 0.63 2.36 -7.48
N GLY A 111 1.29 1.22 -7.32
CA GLY A 111 2.74 1.11 -7.54
C GLY A 111 3.15 1.39 -8.98
N GLN A 112 2.37 0.89 -9.95
CA GLN A 112 2.56 1.18 -11.37
C GLN A 112 2.35 2.67 -11.68
N TYR A 113 1.26 3.25 -11.17
CA TYR A 113 0.95 4.66 -11.37
C TYR A 113 2.04 5.58 -10.79
N VAL A 114 2.45 5.36 -9.54
CA VAL A 114 3.55 6.12 -8.90
C VAL A 114 4.82 6.03 -9.72
N SER A 115 5.13 4.86 -10.29
CA SER A 115 6.32 4.69 -11.13
C SER A 115 6.28 5.53 -12.41
N GLY A 116 5.09 5.78 -12.95
CA GLY A 116 4.88 6.63 -14.14
C GLY A 116 4.96 8.13 -13.84
N VAL A 117 4.47 8.57 -12.68
CA VAL A 117 4.37 10.02 -12.36
C VAL A 117 5.54 10.57 -11.54
N LEU A 118 6.27 9.72 -10.82
CA LEU A 118 7.37 10.18 -9.97
C LEU A 118 8.56 10.62 -10.84
N SER A 119 8.93 11.89 -10.81
CA SER A 119 10.09 12.40 -11.56
C SER A 119 11.42 12.15 -10.80
N PRO A 120 12.59 12.16 -11.47
CA PRO A 120 13.88 12.22 -10.78
C PRO A 120 13.98 13.42 -9.82
N ASN A 121 14.71 13.28 -8.72
CA ASN A 121 14.85 14.26 -7.62
C ASN A 121 13.55 14.62 -6.87
N ALA A 122 12.44 13.97 -7.19
CA ALA A 122 11.15 14.23 -6.53
C ALA A 122 11.09 13.62 -5.12
N PHE A 123 10.27 14.26 -4.28
CA PHE A 123 9.94 13.88 -2.92
C PHE A 123 8.58 13.20 -2.92
N LEU A 124 8.54 11.96 -2.43
CA LEU A 124 7.36 11.12 -2.29
C LEU A 124 6.96 11.03 -0.82
N GLY A 125 5.81 11.60 -0.49
CA GLY A 125 5.13 11.34 0.78
C GLY A 125 4.47 9.97 0.74
N LEU A 126 4.67 9.16 1.77
CA LEU A 126 4.10 7.83 1.86
C LEU A 126 3.23 7.69 3.12
N GLY A 127 1.96 7.36 2.92
CA GLY A 127 1.13 6.80 3.98
C GLY A 127 1.58 5.37 4.31
N TRP A 128 0.70 4.57 4.88
CA TRP A 128 1.03 3.20 5.26
C TRP A 128 -0.18 2.27 5.14
N GLY A 129 0.05 0.98 5.35
CA GLY A 129 -1.00 -0.04 5.35
C GLY A 129 -0.86 -1.06 4.22
N ALA A 130 -1.74 -2.06 4.19
CA ALA A 130 -1.67 -3.17 3.25
C ALA A 130 -1.74 -2.75 1.77
N THR A 131 -2.51 -1.71 1.44
CA THR A 131 -2.57 -1.17 0.07
C THR A 131 -1.26 -0.53 -0.34
N ILE A 132 -0.63 0.22 0.56
CA ILE A 132 0.69 0.85 0.33
C ILE A 132 1.77 -0.21 0.22
N HIS A 133 1.77 -1.21 1.09
CA HIS A 133 2.66 -2.36 1.00
C HIS A 133 2.57 -3.04 -0.39
N ALA A 134 1.35 -3.31 -0.88
CA ALA A 134 1.14 -3.91 -2.18
C ALA A 134 1.63 -3.02 -3.33
N ALA A 135 1.52 -1.70 -3.22
CA ALA A 135 2.09 -0.77 -4.20
C ALA A 135 3.62 -0.89 -4.30
N GLY A 136 4.30 -1.08 -3.17
CA GLY A 136 5.75 -1.30 -3.14
C GLY A 136 6.21 -2.49 -3.99
N LEU A 137 5.37 -3.52 -4.16
CA LEU A 137 5.69 -4.73 -4.93
C LEU A 137 5.75 -4.50 -6.45
N THR A 138 5.19 -3.40 -6.95
CA THR A 138 5.10 -3.08 -8.38
C THR A 138 5.75 -1.77 -8.76
N LEU A 139 6.40 -1.10 -7.82
CA LEU A 139 7.28 0.01 -8.13
C LEU A 139 8.35 -0.44 -9.12
N ILE A 140 8.62 0.38 -10.13
CA ILE A 140 9.73 0.17 -11.05
C ILE A 140 11.02 0.55 -10.32
N PRO A 141 12.00 -0.38 -10.19
CA PRO A 141 13.27 -0.06 -9.59
C PRO A 141 13.98 1.10 -10.29
N ARG A 142 14.65 1.95 -9.51
CA ARG A 142 15.41 3.10 -10.02
C ARG A 142 16.80 3.09 -9.42
N GLU A 143 17.75 3.66 -10.15
CA GLU A 143 19.11 3.89 -9.68
C GLU A 143 19.52 5.32 -9.97
N GLY A 144 20.15 6.00 -9.00
CA GLY A 144 20.69 7.35 -9.21
C GLY A 144 19.64 8.44 -9.48
N ALA A 145 18.35 8.15 -9.33
CA ALA A 145 17.27 9.12 -9.54
C ALA A 145 17.21 10.18 -8.44
N LYS A 146 17.96 10.02 -7.34
CA LYS A 146 18.06 10.95 -6.20
C LYS A 146 16.69 11.30 -5.60
N ASN A 147 15.76 10.36 -5.66
CA ASN A 147 14.44 10.51 -5.06
C ASN A 147 14.54 10.53 -3.52
N THR A 148 13.52 11.08 -2.88
CA THR A 148 13.36 11.06 -1.42
C THR A 148 12.00 10.50 -1.07
N VAL A 149 11.94 9.58 -0.10
CA VAL A 149 10.72 9.02 0.49
C VAL A 149 10.57 9.56 1.92
N VAL A 150 9.36 9.93 2.28
CA VAL A 150 9.03 10.49 3.61
C VAL A 150 7.84 9.72 4.18
N SER A 151 7.99 9.10 5.35
CA SER A 151 6.85 8.53 6.07
C SER A 151 5.98 9.67 6.61
N LEU A 152 4.71 9.69 6.22
CA LEU A 152 3.76 10.71 6.64
C LEU A 152 3.17 10.44 8.04
N SER A 153 3.44 9.26 8.58
CA SER A 153 2.86 8.76 9.83
C SER A 153 3.95 8.38 10.83
N GLY A 154 3.68 8.61 12.11
CA GLY A 154 4.44 8.06 13.22
C GLY A 154 4.44 6.53 13.22
N GLY A 155 5.40 5.93 13.93
CA GLY A 155 5.60 4.49 13.97
C GLY A 155 4.67 3.72 14.90
N LEU A 156 4.60 2.40 14.68
CA LEU A 156 3.97 1.45 15.58
C LEU A 156 5.03 0.74 16.43
N SER A 157 4.66 0.36 17.65
CA SER A 157 5.54 -0.33 18.61
C SER A 157 5.88 -1.76 18.19
N GLN A 158 4.99 -2.41 17.44
CA GLN A 158 5.20 -3.78 16.95
C GLN A 158 5.73 -3.75 15.51
N SER A 159 6.82 -4.50 15.27
CA SER A 159 7.29 -4.75 13.90
C SER A 159 6.35 -5.71 13.18
N GLY A 160 6.17 -5.49 11.88
CA GLY A 160 5.31 -6.33 11.06
C GLY A 160 5.42 -5.92 9.59
N PRO A 161 4.98 -6.79 8.66
CA PRO A 161 5.07 -6.48 7.23
C PRO A 161 4.26 -5.24 6.84
N ILE A 162 3.24 -4.91 7.63
CA ILE A 162 2.45 -3.69 7.51
C ILE A 162 2.77 -2.78 8.68
N ASN A 163 3.75 -1.90 8.49
CA ASN A 163 4.18 -0.90 9.46
C ASN A 163 4.65 0.35 8.68
N PRO A 164 4.40 1.57 9.17
CA PRO A 164 4.84 2.81 8.50
C PRO A 164 6.33 2.81 8.11
N TYR A 165 7.21 2.36 9.01
CA TYR A 165 8.64 2.32 8.75
C TYR A 165 9.01 1.27 7.71
N ASP A 166 8.42 0.08 7.77
CA ASP A 166 8.67 -1.00 6.81
C ASP A 166 8.16 -0.63 5.41
N ASN A 167 6.98 0.02 5.30
CA ASN A 167 6.46 0.52 4.03
C ASN A 167 7.39 1.59 3.42
N ALA A 168 7.80 2.58 4.20
CA ALA A 168 8.70 3.63 3.74
C ALA A 168 10.07 3.07 3.34
N ALA A 169 10.65 2.17 4.14
CA ALA A 169 11.92 1.51 3.85
C ALA A 169 11.86 0.66 2.58
N ALA A 170 10.76 -0.07 2.35
CA ALA A 170 10.57 -0.87 1.14
C ALA A 170 10.53 0.00 -0.11
N PHE A 171 9.79 1.11 -0.09
CA PHE A 171 9.76 2.08 -1.19
C PHE A 171 11.13 2.69 -1.44
N ALA A 172 11.82 3.11 -0.39
CA ALA A 172 13.13 3.73 -0.49
C ALA A 172 14.17 2.79 -1.12
N ARG A 173 14.15 1.50 -0.77
CA ARG A 173 15.03 0.49 -1.37
C ARG A 173 14.79 0.29 -2.85
N VAL A 174 13.53 0.21 -3.28
CA VAL A 174 13.20 0.01 -4.70
C VAL A 174 13.56 1.24 -5.53
N LEU A 175 13.37 2.44 -4.97
CA LEU A 175 13.61 3.71 -5.67
C LEU A 175 15.05 4.25 -5.55
N ASP A 176 15.96 3.53 -4.88
CA ASP A 176 17.30 4.01 -4.51
C ASP A 176 17.24 5.43 -3.90
N ALA A 177 16.30 5.61 -2.97
CA ALA A 177 15.91 6.90 -2.43
C ALA A 177 16.38 7.08 -0.98
N ARG A 178 16.62 8.34 -0.58
CA ARG A 178 16.76 8.69 0.83
C ARG A 178 15.41 8.49 1.53
N CYS A 179 15.42 7.99 2.76
CA CYS A 179 14.20 7.76 3.53
C CYS A 179 14.20 8.60 4.81
N TYR A 180 13.14 9.36 5.05
CA TYR A 180 12.90 10.11 6.28
C TYR A 180 11.72 9.48 7.05
N TYR A 181 11.97 9.08 8.29
CA TYR A 181 10.97 8.46 9.15
C TYR A 181 10.47 9.45 10.20
N MET A 182 9.17 9.45 10.46
CA MET A 182 8.59 10.12 11.62
C MET A 182 8.97 9.36 12.89
N THR A 183 10.11 9.69 13.51
CA THR A 183 10.65 8.98 14.69
C THR A 183 9.88 9.31 15.98
N ALA A 184 8.58 9.02 16.00
CA ALA A 184 7.66 9.25 17.10
C ALA A 184 6.50 8.24 17.04
N PRO A 185 5.80 7.95 18.14
CA PRO A 185 4.65 7.03 18.09
C PRO A 185 3.53 7.61 17.23
N MET A 186 2.78 6.78 16.51
CA MET A 186 1.63 7.24 15.71
C MET A 186 0.57 7.99 16.53
N ILE A 187 0.26 7.46 17.72
CA ILE A 187 -0.62 8.08 18.71
C ILE A 187 0.18 8.22 19.99
N ALA A 188 0.40 9.45 20.45
CA ALA A 188 1.05 9.70 21.73
C ALA A 188 0.09 9.37 22.88
N GLU A 189 0.62 9.16 24.08
CA GLU A 189 -0.21 8.89 25.26
C GLU A 189 -1.11 10.09 25.62
N THR A 190 -0.57 11.31 25.48
CA THR A 190 -1.29 12.56 25.78
C THR A 190 -1.02 13.63 24.71
N ALA A 191 -1.89 14.64 24.63
CA ALA A 191 -1.69 15.79 23.74
C ALA A 191 -0.41 16.57 24.08
N GLY A 192 -0.02 16.63 25.35
CA GLY A 192 1.25 17.21 25.79
C GLY A 192 2.47 16.44 25.28
N ALA A 193 2.44 15.11 25.36
CA ALA A 193 3.48 14.26 24.78
C ALA A 193 3.55 14.43 23.25
N ARG A 194 2.40 14.49 22.57
CA ARG A 194 2.31 14.80 21.14
C ARG A 194 2.99 16.13 20.81
N ALA A 195 2.72 17.18 21.57
CA ALA A 195 3.33 18.50 21.35
C ALA A 195 4.86 18.47 21.56
N ALA A 196 5.35 17.75 22.58
CA ALA A 196 6.77 17.58 22.84
C ALA A 196 7.49 16.86 21.69
N PHE A 197 6.92 15.75 21.17
CA PHE A 197 7.45 15.08 19.99
C PHE A 197 7.43 15.99 18.76
N ALA A 198 6.32 16.68 18.50
CA ALA A 198 6.18 17.59 17.36
C ALA A 198 7.21 18.74 17.38
N ALA A 199 7.62 19.22 18.55
CA ALA A 199 8.63 20.26 18.72
C ALA A 199 10.08 19.75 18.57
N SER A 200 10.29 18.43 18.68
CA SER A 200 11.62 17.82 18.59
C SER A 200 12.24 18.04 17.20
N ALA A 201 13.57 18.20 17.15
CA ALA A 201 14.27 18.42 15.89
C ALA A 201 14.06 17.28 14.85
N PRO A 202 14.07 15.99 15.23
CA PRO A 202 13.82 14.91 14.27
C PRO A 202 12.44 14.98 13.61
N VAL A 203 11.39 15.27 14.38
CA VAL A 203 10.02 15.39 13.84
C VAL A 203 9.84 16.65 13.00
N ARG A 204 10.39 17.79 13.44
CA ARG A 204 10.36 19.03 12.64
C ARG A 204 11.05 18.87 11.29
N GLN A 205 12.17 18.16 11.24
CA GLN A 205 12.84 17.85 9.97
C GLN A 205 11.93 17.06 9.02
N VAL A 206 11.18 16.08 9.53
CA VAL A 206 10.23 15.31 8.71
C VAL A 206 9.11 16.20 8.19
N TYR A 207 8.57 17.10 9.03
CA TYR A 207 7.57 18.07 8.59
C TYR A 207 8.10 18.97 7.47
N GLU A 208 9.29 19.56 7.62
CA GLU A 208 9.93 20.39 6.59
C GLU A 208 10.14 19.65 5.27
N ILE A 209 10.59 18.39 5.34
CA ILE A 209 10.79 17.57 4.13
C ILE A 209 9.43 17.19 3.50
N ALA A 210 8.40 16.93 4.30
CA ALA A 210 7.05 16.64 3.80
C ALA A 210 6.41 17.82 3.06
N GLU A 211 6.74 19.07 3.43
CA GLU A 211 6.29 20.25 2.67
C GLU A 211 6.88 20.33 1.25
N ARG A 212 7.98 19.59 1.00
CA ARG A 212 8.64 19.52 -0.31
C ARG A 212 8.08 18.40 -1.18
N CYS A 213 7.14 17.58 -0.70
CA CYS A 213 6.57 16.49 -1.47
C CYS A 213 5.87 17.00 -2.74
N GLN A 214 6.25 16.45 -3.90
CA GLN A 214 5.52 16.68 -5.16
C GLN A 214 4.39 15.65 -5.34
N VAL A 215 4.59 14.46 -4.78
CA VAL A 215 3.65 13.34 -4.86
C VAL A 215 3.45 12.79 -3.46
N ALA A 216 2.21 12.45 -3.11
CA ALA A 216 1.92 11.63 -1.95
C ALA A 216 1.13 10.40 -2.37
N LEU A 217 1.50 9.21 -1.89
CA LEU A 217 0.70 8.01 -2.03
C LEU A 217 0.13 7.64 -0.65
N ILE A 218 -1.19 7.72 -0.53
CA ILE A 218 -1.91 7.50 0.73
C ILE A 218 -3.05 6.49 0.52
N SER A 219 -3.57 5.97 1.62
CA SER A 219 -4.79 5.16 1.64
C SER A 219 -5.70 5.67 2.76
N VAL A 220 -6.96 5.23 2.74
CA VAL A 220 -7.91 5.47 3.82
C VAL A 220 -8.18 4.21 4.61
N VAL A 221 -8.56 4.40 5.86
CA VAL A 221 -9.05 3.34 6.74
C VAL A 221 -10.54 3.53 6.97
N ASP A 222 -11.31 2.45 6.78
CA ASP A 222 -12.68 2.36 7.25
C ASP A 222 -12.73 2.09 8.76
N LEU A 223 -13.79 2.57 9.41
CA LEU A 223 -14.05 2.22 10.80
C LEU A 223 -14.89 0.94 10.94
N SER A 224 -15.03 0.08 9.91
CA SER A 224 -15.91 -1.10 9.95
C SER A 224 -15.46 -2.14 10.99
N ALA A 225 -16.26 -3.19 11.20
CA ALA A 225 -15.83 -4.33 12.03
C ALA A 225 -14.53 -4.98 11.51
N LYS A 226 -14.25 -4.87 10.21
CA LYS A 226 -13.03 -5.38 9.55
C LYS A 226 -11.87 -4.36 9.54
N THR A 227 -11.97 -3.26 10.29
CA THR A 227 -10.93 -2.22 10.27
C THR A 227 -9.56 -2.79 10.61
N LYS A 228 -8.58 -2.45 9.78
CA LYS A 228 -7.19 -2.89 9.96
C LYS A 228 -6.49 -2.19 11.11
N MET A 229 -7.01 -1.06 11.62
CA MET A 229 -6.40 -0.36 12.76
C MET A 229 -6.43 -1.19 14.04
N VAL A 230 -7.48 -1.99 14.24
CA VAL A 230 -7.54 -2.91 15.38
C VAL A 230 -6.63 -4.11 15.16
N GLU A 231 -6.58 -4.65 13.95
CA GLU A 231 -5.68 -5.76 13.59
C GLU A 231 -4.20 -5.37 13.75
N TYR A 232 -3.85 -4.12 13.45
CA TYR A 232 -2.49 -3.58 13.60
C TYR A 232 -2.20 -3.05 15.01
N GLY A 233 -3.14 -3.19 15.95
CA GLY A 233 -2.95 -2.76 17.34
C GLY A 233 -2.87 -1.24 17.54
N VAL A 234 -3.35 -0.45 16.58
CA VAL A 234 -3.36 1.02 16.68
C VAL A 234 -4.52 1.50 17.55
N LEU A 235 -5.68 0.86 17.41
CA LEU A 235 -6.90 1.19 18.14
C LEU A 235 -7.50 -0.04 18.81
N THR A 236 -8.18 0.19 19.92
CA THR A 236 -9.12 -0.75 20.52
C THR A 236 -10.48 -0.69 19.82
N ARG A 237 -11.33 -1.70 20.05
CA ARG A 237 -12.71 -1.70 19.54
C ARG A 237 -13.57 -0.60 20.18
N ASP A 238 -13.30 -0.25 21.43
CA ASP A 238 -14.01 0.81 22.14
C ASP A 238 -13.67 2.18 21.57
N GLU A 239 -12.40 2.45 21.27
CA GLU A 239 -11.97 3.67 20.57
C GLU A 239 -12.59 3.80 19.18
N VAL A 240 -12.71 2.69 18.43
CA VAL A 240 -13.42 2.70 17.14
C VAL A 240 -14.90 3.05 17.31
N ALA A 241 -15.55 2.51 18.35
CA ALA A 241 -16.95 2.84 18.65
C ALA A 241 -17.12 4.30 19.07
N ASP A 242 -16.15 4.84 19.82
CA ASP A 242 -16.13 6.24 20.25
C ASP A 242 -15.95 7.21 19.07
N LEU A 243 -14.98 6.94 18.19
CA LEU A 243 -14.79 7.70 16.95
C LEU A 243 -16.05 7.76 16.09
N ARG A 244 -16.73 6.62 15.91
CA ARG A 244 -18.00 6.56 15.17
C ARG A 244 -19.09 7.39 15.83
N ARG A 245 -19.19 7.36 17.17
CA ARG A 245 -20.15 8.17 17.93
C ARG A 245 -19.88 9.67 17.76
N ALA A 246 -18.60 10.05 17.66
CA ALA A 246 -18.16 11.41 17.34
C ALA A 246 -18.33 11.79 15.86
N GLY A 247 -18.87 10.90 15.02
CA GLY A 247 -19.19 11.18 13.62
C GLY A 247 -18.08 10.84 12.62
N ALA A 248 -17.00 10.19 13.04
CA ALA A 248 -15.97 9.75 12.11
C ALA A 248 -16.49 8.66 11.17
N VAL A 249 -16.12 8.77 9.90
CA VAL A 249 -16.39 7.76 8.86
C VAL A 249 -15.11 7.00 8.44
N GLY A 250 -13.95 7.47 8.86
CA GLY A 250 -12.65 6.87 8.58
C GLY A 250 -11.51 7.85 8.80
N ASN A 251 -10.33 7.56 8.26
CA ASN A 251 -9.16 8.44 8.39
C ASN A 251 -8.41 8.70 7.07
N ILE A 252 -7.64 9.78 7.07
CA ILE A 252 -6.65 10.14 6.05
C ILE A 252 -5.37 10.53 6.79
N CYS A 253 -4.25 9.86 6.49
CA CYS A 253 -2.98 10.10 7.19
C CYS A 253 -3.13 10.15 8.72
N ASP A 254 -3.85 9.16 9.25
CA ASP A 254 -4.11 8.95 10.68
C ASP A 254 -5.03 9.98 11.37
N TYR A 255 -5.51 11.00 10.64
CA TYR A 255 -6.54 11.91 11.13
C TYR A 255 -7.93 11.39 10.79
N TYR A 256 -8.76 11.15 11.81
CA TYR A 256 -10.14 10.73 11.64
C TYR A 256 -11.01 11.90 11.18
N ILE A 257 -11.83 11.64 10.18
CA ILE A 257 -12.64 12.64 9.47
C ILE A 257 -14.12 12.27 9.47
N ASP A 258 -14.98 13.27 9.41
CA ASP A 258 -16.42 13.09 9.21
C ASP A 258 -16.76 12.93 7.71
N LYS A 259 -18.06 12.79 7.41
CA LYS A 259 -18.58 12.64 6.03
C LYS A 259 -18.30 13.84 5.11
N THR A 260 -17.98 15.01 5.67
CA THR A 260 -17.63 16.21 4.90
C THR A 260 -16.14 16.27 4.58
N GLY A 261 -15.34 15.35 5.14
CA GLY A 261 -13.89 15.35 5.01
C GLY A 261 -13.18 16.25 6.02
N ALA A 262 -13.90 16.81 6.99
CA ALA A 262 -13.32 17.60 8.07
C ALA A 262 -12.76 16.70 9.17
N VAL A 263 -11.60 17.06 9.71
CA VAL A 263 -11.02 16.38 10.88
C VAL A 263 -11.93 16.61 12.08
N ILE A 264 -12.38 15.53 12.72
CA ILE A 264 -13.27 15.65 13.88
C ILE A 264 -12.50 16.11 15.12
N ASP A 265 -13.16 16.86 15.99
CA ASP A 265 -12.64 17.20 17.31
C ASP A 265 -12.74 15.97 18.23
N HIS A 266 -11.62 15.27 18.40
CA HIS A 266 -11.55 14.01 19.13
C HIS A 266 -10.16 13.81 19.74
N GLU A 267 -10.11 13.22 20.93
CA GLU A 267 -8.86 13.04 21.69
C GLU A 267 -7.79 12.29 20.89
N ILE A 268 -8.17 11.25 20.15
CA ILE A 268 -7.25 10.50 19.28
C ILE A 268 -6.57 11.44 18.27
N ASN A 269 -7.30 12.31 17.59
CA ASN A 269 -6.73 13.26 16.63
C ASN A 269 -5.78 14.26 17.31
N ALA A 270 -6.09 14.68 18.55
CA ALA A 270 -5.22 15.58 19.32
C ALA A 270 -3.89 14.91 19.74
N ARG A 271 -3.86 13.58 19.78
CA ARG A 271 -2.69 12.76 20.13
C ARG A 271 -1.93 12.20 18.93
N THR A 272 -2.51 12.28 17.73
CA THR A 272 -1.89 11.80 16.48
C THR A 272 -0.62 12.58 16.12
N LEU A 273 0.44 11.83 15.78
CA LEU A 273 1.71 12.32 15.23
C LEU A 273 1.87 11.84 13.79
N SER A 274 1.28 12.62 12.90
CA SER A 274 1.45 12.50 11.46
C SER A 274 1.77 13.88 10.90
N VAL A 275 2.14 13.96 9.63
CA VAL A 275 2.29 15.26 8.97
C VAL A 275 0.98 16.04 9.10
N PRO A 276 1.01 17.35 9.38
CA PRO A 276 -0.21 18.12 9.52
C PRO A 276 -1.12 17.94 8.31
N PHE A 277 -2.43 17.81 8.54
CA PHE A 277 -3.42 17.64 7.47
C PHE A 277 -3.34 18.74 6.40
N ALA A 278 -2.98 19.97 6.80
CA ALA A 278 -2.77 21.09 5.89
C ALA A 278 -1.56 20.92 4.96
N THR A 279 -0.55 20.12 5.34
CA THR A 279 0.59 19.81 4.48
C THR A 279 0.15 19.03 3.25
N LEU A 280 -0.79 18.09 3.39
CA LEU A 280 -1.30 17.30 2.27
C LEU A 280 -1.92 18.18 1.18
N ARG A 281 -2.68 19.21 1.56
CA ARG A 281 -3.33 20.14 0.61
C ARG A 281 -2.34 20.90 -0.28
N ARG A 282 -1.08 21.01 0.12
CA ARG A 282 -0.04 21.70 -0.65
C ARG A 282 0.73 20.78 -1.58
N ILE A 283 0.54 19.46 -1.46
CA ILE A 283 1.21 18.48 -2.31
C ILE A 283 0.52 18.51 -3.68
N PRO A 284 1.25 18.74 -4.78
CA PRO A 284 0.67 18.87 -6.13
C PRO A 284 -0.08 17.65 -6.65
N ASN A 285 0.24 16.45 -6.17
CA ASN A 285 -0.46 15.23 -6.53
C ASN A 285 -0.59 14.29 -5.32
N VAL A 286 -1.71 14.38 -4.61
CA VAL A 286 -2.10 13.39 -3.59
C VAL A 286 -2.88 12.26 -4.26
N ILE A 287 -2.25 11.09 -4.29
CA ILE A 287 -2.78 9.85 -4.84
C ILE A 287 -3.42 9.06 -3.71
N LEU A 288 -4.74 8.90 -3.77
CA LEU A 288 -5.48 8.00 -2.90
C LEU A 288 -5.61 6.63 -3.54
N ALA A 289 -4.99 5.61 -2.95
CA ALA A 289 -5.20 4.22 -3.31
C ALA A 289 -6.15 3.55 -2.31
N ALA A 290 -7.41 3.38 -2.70
CA ALA A 290 -8.43 2.75 -1.86
C ALA A 290 -9.58 2.19 -2.70
N GLY A 291 -10.16 1.09 -2.26
CA GLY A 291 -11.26 0.42 -2.94
C GLY A 291 -12.08 -0.46 -2.00
N GLY A 292 -13.09 -1.11 -2.57
CA GLY A 292 -14.08 -1.94 -1.91
C GLY A 292 -15.28 -1.11 -1.43
N THR A 293 -16.48 -1.66 -1.57
CA THR A 293 -17.72 -1.01 -1.13
C THR A 293 -17.70 -0.67 0.36
N PHE A 294 -17.04 -1.50 1.18
CA PHE A 294 -16.84 -1.29 2.62
C PHE A 294 -16.04 -0.03 2.99
N LYS A 295 -15.32 0.57 2.03
CA LYS A 295 -14.58 1.85 2.18
C LYS A 295 -15.23 3.03 1.45
N SER A 296 -16.31 2.81 0.70
CA SER A 296 -16.88 3.82 -0.19
C SER A 296 -17.24 5.13 0.53
N ASP A 297 -17.83 5.06 1.73
CA ASP A 297 -18.14 6.25 2.56
C ASP A 297 -16.87 7.01 2.97
N THR A 298 -15.82 6.30 3.37
CA THR A 298 -14.55 6.93 3.72
C THR A 298 -13.86 7.54 2.50
N VAL A 299 -13.88 6.85 1.35
CA VAL A 299 -13.31 7.37 0.11
C VAL A 299 -14.08 8.61 -0.32
N ARG A 300 -15.41 8.61 -0.24
CA ARG A 300 -16.24 9.78 -0.51
C ARG A 300 -15.90 10.96 0.40
N ALA A 301 -15.74 10.72 1.70
CA ALA A 301 -15.32 11.75 2.64
C ALA A 301 -13.91 12.29 2.33
N ALA A 302 -12.99 11.43 1.88
CA ALA A 302 -11.67 11.87 1.45
C ALA A 302 -11.68 12.72 0.20
N LEU A 303 -12.52 12.39 -0.78
CA LEU A 303 -12.76 13.22 -1.95
C LEU A 303 -13.39 14.56 -1.54
N ALA A 304 -14.37 14.55 -0.64
CA ALA A 304 -15.03 15.76 -0.12
C ALA A 304 -14.07 16.69 0.66
N ALA A 305 -13.00 16.14 1.25
CA ALA A 305 -11.97 16.93 1.93
C ALA A 305 -11.17 17.85 0.98
N GLY A 306 -11.30 17.65 -0.35
CA GLY A 306 -10.73 18.49 -1.39
C GLY A 306 -9.21 18.43 -1.48
N LEU A 307 -8.61 17.32 -1.01
CA LEU A 307 -7.15 17.13 -0.98
C LEU A 307 -6.66 16.03 -1.93
N ILE A 308 -7.55 15.26 -2.55
CA ILE A 308 -7.20 14.14 -3.44
C ILE A 308 -7.14 14.63 -4.88
N ASP A 309 -5.99 14.43 -5.53
CA ASP A 309 -5.79 14.77 -6.93
C ASP A 309 -5.97 13.56 -7.85
N THR A 310 -5.53 12.38 -7.40
CA THR A 310 -5.64 11.13 -8.14
C THR A 310 -6.34 10.08 -7.29
N LEU A 311 -7.33 9.38 -7.85
CA LEU A 311 -7.94 8.21 -7.21
C LEU A 311 -7.54 6.93 -7.93
N ILE A 312 -7.03 5.94 -7.19
CA ILE A 312 -6.79 4.58 -7.66
C ILE A 312 -7.71 3.66 -6.88
N SER A 313 -8.66 3.03 -7.57
CA SER A 313 -9.74 2.26 -6.98
C SER A 313 -10.09 1.03 -7.81
N ASP A 314 -11.06 0.24 -7.35
CA ASP A 314 -11.63 -0.86 -8.11
C ASP A 314 -13.05 -0.55 -8.61
N GLU A 315 -13.52 -1.33 -9.59
CA GLU A 315 -14.84 -1.17 -10.23
C GLU A 315 -16.00 -1.07 -9.23
N THR A 316 -16.00 -1.85 -8.14
CA THR A 316 -17.14 -1.85 -7.20
C THR A 316 -17.19 -0.57 -6.36
N CYS A 317 -16.03 -0.06 -5.95
CA CYS A 317 -15.93 1.20 -5.24
C CYS A 317 -16.24 2.38 -6.17
N ALA A 318 -15.70 2.35 -7.39
CA ALA A 318 -16.01 3.36 -8.42
C ALA A 318 -17.51 3.46 -8.68
N ALA A 319 -18.19 2.32 -8.88
CA ALA A 319 -19.64 2.28 -9.06
C ALA A 319 -20.40 2.87 -7.86
N ALA A 320 -20.01 2.53 -6.63
CA ALA A 320 -20.64 3.07 -5.42
C ALA A 320 -20.45 4.60 -5.29
N LEU A 321 -19.27 5.11 -5.65
CA LEU A 321 -18.97 6.54 -5.66
C LEU A 321 -19.78 7.30 -6.72
N LEU A 322 -20.10 6.65 -7.85
CA LEU A 322 -20.87 7.22 -8.95
C LEU A 322 -22.40 7.15 -8.76
N GLN A 323 -22.91 6.38 -7.80
CA GLN A 323 -24.35 6.23 -7.55
C GLN A 323 -24.94 7.22 -6.52
N GLY A 324 -24.14 7.66 -5.56
CA GLY A 324 -24.53 8.64 -4.53
C GLY A 324 -23.71 9.90 -4.69
#